data_AF-A0A1Y4BEY8-F1
#
_entry.id   AF-A0A1Y4BEY8-F1
#
_cell.length_a   1.000
_cell.length_b   1.000
_cell.length_c   1.000
_cell.angle_alpha   90.00
_cell.angle_beta   90.00
_cell.angle_gamma   90.00
#
_symmetry.space_group_name_H-M   'P 1'
#
loop_
_entity.id
_entity.type
_entity.pdbx_description
1 polymer ?
#
loop_
_entity_poly.entity_id
_entity_poly.type
_entity_poly.pdbx_seq_one_letter_code
_entity_poly.pdbx_strand_id
1 'polypeptide(L)'
;MPAGDNPKYNNCFTLGEKCWHNGRLIKVPVFIDHYDDTIQNLYGSKNGDKRKYYELSYEEARTEYYRFWSSENWEKSSKVLRISLWLDNAMFGNLHIFVIDFDEFDVESHFFKEAHRLADKVTRSQGGGYHMFYGVDKKRAEPFFDNINLLASENAASFVCKTGAITRDGTNKVDLFCDTGHFIYEWEPWDNTIGLTDKTQELYQLIKENFDLSRPMSSGKGKRTSGKGGKSYAMLEELSEGELLQQMSAEQREVFADLQTKSSDCSSSQWFSIGIDIYHVFGAELGGKVFFLWSKPGHSFQPQGCSLTWSNICDRGPDTELVNGRWADIMQGDNKGKELDGLSLHEALEAAPQVPLSLEDDTSATLEEAAAEPTFRDLPIAWENVTTEENGKQRTGHWIVWNGNRSKREEFFMLAFPDQYNKVKKRVKFLGQAADDVLRLTGGQRTKLMYEILAWKYGLEEVDEQDSLDLIRLCQREEDNKTADDLLSRLHWPNGLSKLVTFGVGMKLDAAAQQTWCYSVDYQEDKALFTGSPMTWERWQVKLIEVLDRCRACRYSYSKMWK
;
A
#
# COMPACT_ATOMS: atom_id res chain seq x y z
N MET A 1 -4.53 -43.79 -6.69
CA MET A 1 -3.99 -42.68 -7.48
C MET A 1 -4.36 -42.91 -8.94
N PRO A 2 -5.51 -42.40 -9.43
CA PRO A 2 -5.74 -42.36 -10.86
C PRO A 2 -4.87 -41.25 -11.48
N ALA A 3 -4.28 -41.51 -12.64
CA ALA A 3 -3.51 -40.51 -13.37
C ALA A 3 -4.47 -39.53 -14.09
N GLY A 4 -4.06 -38.26 -14.16
CA GLY A 4 -4.78 -37.21 -14.88
C GLY A 4 -3.89 -35.99 -15.01
N ASP A 5 -3.68 -35.56 -16.26
CA ASP A 5 -2.90 -34.42 -16.74
C ASP A 5 -1.37 -34.44 -16.52
N ASN A 6 -0.65 -34.19 -17.62
CA ASN A 6 0.73 -33.71 -17.59
C ASN A 6 0.81 -32.43 -16.74
N PRO A 7 1.92 -32.16 -16.04
CA PRO A 7 2.09 -30.90 -15.33
C PRO A 7 1.95 -29.72 -16.29
N LYS A 8 1.26 -28.67 -15.83
CA LYS A 8 0.95 -27.44 -16.56
C LYS A 8 1.32 -26.24 -15.69
N TYR A 9 1.52 -25.10 -16.33
CA TYR A 9 1.55 -23.82 -15.62
C TYR A 9 0.17 -23.54 -15.03
N ASN A 10 0.15 -22.96 -13.83
CA ASN A 10 -1.07 -22.49 -13.21
C ASN A 10 -1.47 -21.10 -13.74
N ASN A 11 -2.48 -20.51 -13.12
CA ASN A 11 -3.00 -19.19 -13.43
C ASN A 11 -2.05 -18.09 -12.91
N CYS A 12 -0.89 -17.94 -13.56
CA CYS A 12 0.14 -16.94 -13.25
C CYS A 12 0.45 -15.97 -14.40
N PHE A 13 -0.33 -16.01 -15.48
CA PHE A 13 -0.16 -15.11 -16.62
C PHE A 13 -0.97 -13.82 -16.42
N THR A 14 -0.47 -12.76 -17.03
CA THR A 14 -1.09 -11.44 -17.10
C THR A 14 -0.72 -10.83 -18.45
N LEU A 15 -1.42 -9.76 -18.86
CA LEU A 15 -0.91 -8.90 -19.92
C LEU A 15 0.02 -7.84 -19.33
N GLY A 16 0.95 -7.37 -20.16
CA GLY A 16 1.99 -6.41 -19.80
C GLY A 16 2.16 -5.34 -20.86
N GLU A 17 2.32 -4.09 -20.46
CA GLU A 17 2.69 -2.99 -21.36
C GLU A 17 3.84 -2.16 -20.75
N LYS A 18 4.43 -1.29 -21.55
CA LYS A 18 5.26 -0.19 -21.05
C LYS A 18 4.50 1.13 -21.20
N CYS A 19 4.43 1.89 -20.11
CA CYS A 19 3.83 3.22 -20.12
C CYS A 19 4.82 4.25 -19.57
N TRP A 20 4.65 5.51 -19.97
CA TRP A 20 5.38 6.63 -19.39
C TRP A 20 4.71 7.07 -18.11
N HIS A 21 5.47 7.11 -17.02
CA HIS A 21 5.00 7.54 -15.70
C HIS A 21 6.07 8.46 -15.08
N ASN A 22 5.69 9.71 -14.80
CA ASN A 22 6.59 10.75 -14.25
C ASN A 22 7.92 10.88 -15.01
N GLY A 23 7.87 10.90 -16.35
CA GLY A 23 9.06 11.05 -17.20
C GLY A 23 9.99 9.82 -17.26
N ARG A 24 9.61 8.68 -16.68
CA ARG A 24 10.31 7.40 -16.83
C ARG A 24 9.42 6.37 -17.52
N LEU A 25 10.02 5.53 -18.37
CA LEU A 25 9.33 4.40 -19.00
C LEU A 25 9.31 3.23 -18.02
N ILE A 26 8.13 2.81 -17.58
CA ILE A 26 7.95 1.70 -16.63
C ILE A 26 7.28 0.50 -17.31
N LYS A 27 7.63 -0.71 -16.86
CA LYS A 27 6.94 -1.96 -17.21
C LYS A 27 5.77 -2.13 -16.22
N VAL A 28 4.54 -2.34 -16.70
CA VAL A 28 3.36 -2.54 -15.83
C VAL A 28 2.48 -3.70 -16.30
N PRO A 29 1.85 -4.44 -15.37
CA PRO A 29 0.78 -5.36 -15.71
C PRO A 29 -0.48 -4.55 -16.10
N VAL A 30 -1.21 -5.06 -17.08
CA VAL A 30 -2.39 -4.39 -17.67
C VAL A 30 -3.52 -5.39 -17.94
N PHE A 31 -4.72 -4.88 -18.18
CA PHE A 31 -5.84 -5.62 -18.77
C PHE A 31 -6.45 -4.80 -19.91
N ILE A 32 -7.23 -5.44 -20.77
CA ILE A 32 -8.02 -4.73 -21.79
C ILE A 32 -9.43 -4.56 -21.25
N ASP A 33 -9.95 -3.34 -21.24
CA ASP A 33 -11.35 -3.09 -20.89
C ASP A 33 -12.24 -3.43 -22.08
N HIS A 34 -13.24 -4.30 -21.88
CA HIS A 34 -14.12 -4.78 -22.95
C HIS A 34 -15.21 -3.78 -23.33
N TYR A 35 -15.35 -2.66 -22.60
CA TYR A 35 -16.32 -1.62 -22.91
C TYR A 35 -15.88 -0.74 -24.10
N ASP A 36 -14.60 -0.35 -24.14
CA ASP A 36 -14.02 0.54 -25.16
C ASP A 36 -12.79 -0.04 -25.88
N ASP A 37 -12.41 -1.28 -25.54
CA ASP A 37 -11.22 -2.00 -26.03
C ASP A 37 -9.93 -1.17 -25.81
N THR A 38 -9.79 -0.55 -24.63
CA THR A 38 -8.59 0.19 -24.20
C THR A 38 -7.71 -0.61 -23.24
N ILE A 39 -6.40 -0.33 -23.24
CA ILE A 39 -5.46 -0.93 -22.27
C ILE A 39 -5.52 -0.13 -20.96
N GLN A 40 -5.72 -0.84 -19.85
CA GLN A 40 -5.89 -0.27 -18.51
C GLN A 40 -4.86 -0.85 -17.53
N ASN A 41 -4.24 0.02 -16.73
CA ASN A 41 -3.22 -0.38 -15.75
C ASN A 41 -3.79 -1.27 -14.63
N LEU A 42 -3.05 -2.30 -14.23
CA LEU A 42 -3.29 -3.08 -13.03
C LEU A 42 -2.39 -2.60 -11.88
N TYR A 43 -3.00 -2.06 -10.82
CA TYR A 43 -2.26 -1.48 -9.69
C TYR A 43 -1.98 -2.49 -8.56
N GLY A 44 -0.76 -3.02 -8.58
CA GLY A 44 0.01 -3.40 -7.39
C GLY A 44 -0.30 -4.67 -6.60
N SER A 45 -1.44 -5.37 -6.75
CA SER A 45 -1.66 -6.66 -6.06
C SER A 45 -2.87 -7.46 -6.54
N LYS A 46 -2.90 -8.77 -6.23
CA LYS A 46 -4.03 -9.71 -6.38
C LYS A 46 -5.25 -9.42 -5.48
N ASN A 47 -5.51 -8.17 -5.11
CA ASN A 47 -6.61 -7.80 -4.22
C ASN A 47 -7.74 -7.06 -4.96
N GLY A 48 -8.99 -7.34 -4.59
CA GLY A 48 -10.18 -6.73 -5.20
C GLY A 48 -10.51 -7.27 -6.60
N ASP A 49 -11.44 -6.60 -7.28
CA ASP A 49 -12.15 -7.15 -8.45
C ASP A 49 -11.26 -7.32 -9.70
N LYS A 50 -10.12 -6.62 -9.73
CA LYS A 50 -9.11 -6.75 -10.79
C LYS A 50 -8.16 -7.94 -10.60
N ARG A 51 -8.26 -8.70 -9.49
CA ARG A 51 -7.43 -9.89 -9.20
C ARG A 51 -7.33 -10.85 -10.38
N LYS A 52 -8.46 -11.15 -11.05
CA LYS A 52 -8.53 -12.13 -12.15
C LYS A 52 -7.53 -11.86 -13.28
N TYR A 53 -7.17 -10.60 -13.52
CA TYR A 53 -6.23 -10.24 -14.60
C TYR A 53 -4.76 -10.49 -14.25
N TYR A 54 -4.43 -10.71 -12.96
CA TYR A 54 -3.14 -11.23 -12.50
C TYR A 54 -3.08 -12.77 -12.45
N GLU A 55 -4.19 -13.44 -12.72
CA GLU A 55 -4.38 -14.88 -12.58
C GLU A 55 -5.05 -15.46 -13.83
N LEU A 56 -4.59 -15.03 -15.00
CA LEU A 56 -5.00 -15.63 -16.26
C LEU A 56 -4.28 -16.97 -16.43
N SER A 57 -4.97 -17.95 -16.99
CA SER A 57 -4.30 -19.05 -17.68
C SER A 57 -3.60 -18.52 -18.95
N TYR A 58 -2.62 -19.26 -19.47
CA TYR A 58 -1.95 -18.91 -20.72
C TYR A 58 -2.95 -18.74 -21.88
N GLU A 59 -4.00 -19.56 -21.93
CA GLU A 59 -5.01 -19.51 -22.99
C GLU A 59 -5.92 -18.28 -22.88
N GLU A 60 -6.29 -17.85 -21.68
CA GLU A 60 -7.02 -16.59 -21.48
C GLU A 60 -6.15 -15.39 -21.86
N ALA A 61 -4.89 -15.34 -21.41
CA ALA A 61 -3.96 -14.28 -21.77
C ALA A 61 -3.71 -14.23 -23.29
N ARG A 62 -3.59 -15.39 -23.95
CA ARG A 62 -3.45 -15.52 -25.40
C ARG A 62 -4.71 -15.08 -26.15
N THR A 63 -5.90 -15.41 -25.64
CA THR A 63 -7.19 -15.02 -26.22
C THR A 63 -7.38 -13.50 -26.13
N GLU A 64 -7.15 -12.90 -24.96
CA GLU A 64 -7.20 -11.45 -24.76
C GLU A 64 -6.18 -10.71 -25.64
N TYR A 65 -4.92 -11.19 -25.66
CA TYR A 65 -3.87 -10.62 -26.51
C TYR A 65 -4.26 -10.63 -27.99
N TYR A 66 -4.70 -11.77 -28.53
CA TYR A 66 -5.03 -11.87 -29.95
C TYR A 66 -6.37 -11.21 -30.33
N ARG A 67 -7.33 -11.08 -29.40
CA ARG A 67 -8.53 -10.25 -29.65
C ARG A 67 -8.09 -8.80 -29.85
N PHE A 68 -7.35 -8.23 -28.90
CA PHE A 68 -6.89 -6.85 -28.99
C PHE A 68 -5.96 -6.64 -30.18
N TRP A 69 -5.04 -7.56 -30.46
CA TRP A 69 -4.17 -7.54 -31.65
C TRP A 69 -4.94 -7.43 -32.98
N SER A 70 -6.16 -7.96 -33.02
CA SER A 70 -7.04 -7.94 -34.19
C SER A 70 -7.98 -6.73 -34.24
N SER A 71 -7.91 -5.82 -33.27
CA SER A 71 -8.80 -4.65 -33.18
C SER A 71 -8.20 -3.40 -33.86
N GLU A 72 -9.05 -2.42 -34.18
CA GLU A 72 -8.58 -1.13 -34.70
C GLU A 72 -7.75 -0.33 -33.69
N ASN A 73 -7.87 -0.64 -32.40
CA ASN A 73 -7.11 0.01 -31.34
C ASN A 73 -5.67 -0.51 -31.26
N TRP A 74 -5.37 -1.72 -31.74
CA TRP A 74 -3.99 -2.20 -31.88
C TRP A 74 -3.14 -1.28 -32.76
N GLU A 75 -3.68 -0.85 -33.90
CA GLU A 75 -2.95 0.01 -34.84
C GLU A 75 -2.67 1.41 -34.29
N LYS A 76 -3.47 1.85 -33.31
CA LYS A 76 -3.30 3.12 -32.57
C LYS A 76 -2.44 2.96 -31.31
N SER A 77 -2.13 1.72 -30.90
CA SER A 77 -1.39 1.41 -29.68
C SER A 77 0.13 1.58 -29.84
N SER A 78 0.84 1.49 -28.72
CA SER A 78 2.30 1.40 -28.64
C SER A 78 2.89 0.14 -29.31
N LYS A 79 2.06 -0.88 -29.57
CA LYS A 79 2.43 -2.24 -30.02
C LYS A 79 3.41 -2.98 -29.08
N VAL A 80 3.55 -2.52 -27.83
CA VAL A 80 4.37 -3.17 -26.79
C VAL A 80 3.57 -3.99 -25.77
N LEU A 81 2.27 -4.22 -26.01
CA LEU A 81 1.50 -5.20 -25.23
C LEU A 81 2.12 -6.60 -25.38
N ARG A 82 2.28 -7.34 -24.28
CA ARG A 82 2.83 -8.71 -24.26
C ARG A 82 2.08 -9.60 -23.29
N ILE A 83 2.12 -10.91 -23.53
CA ILE A 83 1.78 -11.91 -22.50
C ILE A 83 2.98 -11.99 -21.56
N SER A 84 2.75 -11.98 -20.25
CA SER A 84 3.78 -11.82 -19.22
C SER A 84 3.37 -12.55 -17.94
N LEU A 85 4.24 -12.58 -16.92
CA LEU A 85 4.02 -13.36 -15.70
C LEU A 85 3.90 -12.48 -14.45
N TRP A 86 3.10 -12.96 -13.49
CA TRP A 86 3.03 -12.42 -12.13
C TRP A 86 3.40 -13.53 -11.13
N LEU A 87 4.49 -13.34 -10.39
CA LEU A 87 5.19 -14.44 -9.68
C LEU A 87 4.55 -14.88 -8.35
N ASP A 88 3.46 -14.27 -7.92
CA ASP A 88 2.74 -14.58 -6.67
C ASP A 88 2.00 -15.92 -6.82
N ASN A 89 2.47 -16.96 -6.13
CA ASN A 89 2.04 -18.34 -6.27
C ASN A 89 2.13 -18.86 -7.73
N ALA A 90 3.13 -18.42 -8.49
CA ALA A 90 3.37 -18.90 -9.86
C ALA A 90 4.03 -20.28 -9.85
N MET A 91 3.42 -21.26 -10.53
CA MET A 91 3.85 -22.66 -10.48
C MET A 91 3.72 -23.39 -11.83
N PHE A 92 4.58 -24.39 -12.03
CA PHE A 92 4.44 -25.46 -13.01
C PHE A 92 4.27 -26.80 -12.28
N GLY A 93 3.09 -27.42 -12.38
CA GLY A 93 2.75 -28.60 -11.57
C GLY A 93 2.84 -28.28 -10.07
N ASN A 94 3.79 -28.90 -9.36
CA ASN A 94 4.08 -28.67 -7.94
C ASN A 94 5.35 -27.81 -7.68
N LEU A 95 6.01 -27.32 -8.73
CA LEU A 95 7.23 -26.53 -8.65
C LEU A 95 6.89 -25.05 -8.77
N HIS A 96 7.43 -24.21 -7.89
CA HIS A 96 7.32 -22.75 -8.01
C HIS A 96 8.28 -22.24 -9.06
N ILE A 97 7.86 -21.21 -9.79
CA ILE A 97 8.71 -20.53 -10.78
C ILE A 97 9.71 -19.64 -10.03
N PHE A 98 10.98 -19.99 -10.10
CA PHE A 98 12.09 -19.12 -9.72
C PHE A 98 12.62 -18.42 -10.98
N VAL A 99 12.87 -17.12 -10.88
CA VAL A 99 13.42 -16.29 -11.96
C VAL A 99 14.72 -15.66 -11.51
N ILE A 100 15.74 -15.73 -12.37
CA ILE A 100 16.90 -14.83 -12.32
C ILE A 100 16.74 -13.83 -13.47
N ASP A 101 16.63 -12.54 -13.15
CA ASP A 101 16.64 -11.44 -14.13
C ASP A 101 18.05 -10.85 -14.21
N PHE A 102 18.64 -10.88 -15.40
CA PHE A 102 19.98 -10.37 -15.69
C PHE A 102 19.88 -8.98 -16.35
N ASP A 103 19.96 -7.93 -15.54
CA ASP A 103 20.01 -6.53 -15.97
C ASP A 103 21.43 -6.12 -16.42
N GLU A 104 22.45 -6.42 -15.62
CA GLU A 104 23.87 -6.13 -15.93
C GLU A 104 24.68 -7.43 -15.81
N PHE A 105 25.26 -7.91 -16.90
CA PHE A 105 25.81 -9.27 -16.96
C PHE A 105 26.94 -9.41 -17.97
N ASP A 106 27.81 -10.40 -17.75
CA ASP A 106 28.82 -10.84 -18.69
C ASP A 106 28.50 -12.26 -19.17
N VAL A 107 28.21 -12.40 -20.47
CA VAL A 107 27.90 -13.70 -21.10
C VAL A 107 29.07 -14.68 -21.07
N GLU A 108 30.31 -14.19 -20.93
CA GLU A 108 31.49 -15.02 -20.83
C GLU A 108 31.76 -15.51 -19.39
N SER A 109 31.13 -14.90 -18.39
CA SER A 109 31.28 -15.26 -16.98
C SER A 109 30.81 -16.70 -16.68
N HIS A 110 31.43 -17.31 -15.67
CA HIS A 110 31.08 -18.66 -15.23
C HIS A 110 29.62 -18.74 -14.73
N PHE A 111 29.20 -17.76 -13.92
CA PHE A 111 27.85 -17.70 -13.37
C PHE A 111 26.78 -17.64 -14.46
N PHE A 112 26.94 -16.75 -15.45
CA PHE A 112 25.98 -16.62 -16.55
C PHE A 112 25.85 -17.93 -17.34
N LYS A 113 26.98 -18.55 -17.70
CA LYS A 113 27.00 -19.80 -18.48
C LYS A 113 26.33 -20.95 -17.74
N GLU A 114 26.60 -21.14 -16.45
CA GLU A 114 25.98 -22.21 -15.67
C GLU A 114 24.51 -21.93 -15.34
N ALA A 115 24.12 -20.68 -15.10
CA ALA A 115 22.72 -20.28 -14.97
C ALA A 115 21.95 -20.61 -16.27
N HIS A 116 22.46 -20.17 -17.42
CA HIS A 116 21.85 -20.43 -18.73
C HIS A 116 21.81 -21.93 -19.07
N ARG A 117 22.81 -22.71 -18.67
CA ARG A 117 22.83 -24.17 -18.85
C ARG A 117 21.82 -24.88 -17.94
N LEU A 118 21.53 -24.32 -16.76
CA LEU A 118 20.62 -24.89 -15.78
C LEU A 118 19.14 -24.51 -16.04
N ALA A 119 18.87 -23.37 -16.64
CA ALA A 119 17.51 -22.89 -16.88
C ALA A 119 16.70 -23.84 -17.78
N ASP A 120 15.47 -24.18 -17.38
CA ASP A 120 14.56 -24.95 -18.24
C ASP A 120 13.97 -24.07 -19.37
N LYS A 121 13.90 -22.75 -19.13
CA LYS A 121 13.49 -21.75 -20.11
C LYS A 121 14.32 -20.48 -19.95
N VAL A 122 14.71 -19.89 -21.07
CA VAL A 122 15.41 -18.60 -21.15
C VAL A 122 14.64 -17.73 -22.13
N THR A 123 14.43 -16.47 -21.78
CA THR A 123 13.87 -15.44 -22.67
C THR A 123 14.69 -14.16 -22.59
N ARG A 124 14.64 -13.35 -23.65
CA ARG A 124 15.28 -12.04 -23.72
C ARG A 124 14.32 -10.98 -23.18
N SER A 125 14.82 -10.11 -22.31
CA SER A 125 14.12 -8.86 -21.96
C SER A 125 14.28 -7.86 -23.12
N GLN A 126 13.32 -6.95 -23.32
CA GLN A 126 13.42 -5.94 -24.41
C GLN A 126 14.67 -5.04 -24.27
N GLY A 127 15.21 -4.89 -23.06
CA GLY A 127 16.43 -4.12 -22.82
C GLY A 127 17.71 -4.84 -23.27
N GLY A 128 17.61 -6.08 -23.74
CA GLY A 128 18.76 -6.93 -24.05
C GLY A 128 19.26 -7.76 -22.86
N GLY A 129 18.55 -7.75 -21.73
CA GLY A 129 18.77 -8.64 -20.59
C GLY A 129 18.23 -10.06 -20.83
N TYR A 130 18.35 -10.91 -19.81
CA TYR A 130 17.84 -12.29 -19.84
C TYR A 130 16.97 -12.58 -18.62
N HIS A 131 15.80 -13.17 -18.84
CA HIS A 131 15.05 -13.82 -17.77
C HIS A 131 15.28 -15.33 -17.89
N MET A 132 15.77 -15.95 -16.81
CA MET A 132 16.04 -17.38 -16.75
C MET A 132 15.12 -18.04 -15.72
N PHE A 133 14.40 -19.08 -16.12
CA PHE A 133 13.34 -19.71 -15.34
C PHE A 133 13.71 -21.13 -14.90
N TYR A 134 13.41 -21.43 -13.64
CA TYR A 134 13.75 -22.69 -12.98
C TYR A 134 12.56 -23.18 -12.17
N GLY A 135 12.33 -24.50 -12.12
CA GLY A 135 11.38 -25.10 -11.18
C GLY A 135 12.00 -25.33 -9.81
N VAL A 136 11.33 -24.92 -8.74
CA VAL A 136 11.80 -25.08 -7.36
C VAL A 136 10.72 -25.73 -6.48
N ASP A 137 11.06 -26.84 -5.81
CA ASP A 137 10.24 -27.37 -4.72
C ASP A 137 10.46 -26.48 -3.49
N LYS A 138 9.50 -25.58 -3.23
CA LYS A 138 9.55 -24.61 -2.13
C LYS A 138 9.87 -25.24 -0.77
N LYS A 139 9.34 -26.43 -0.47
CA LYS A 139 9.56 -27.11 0.83
C LYS A 139 10.97 -27.68 0.95
N ARG A 140 11.54 -28.16 -0.16
CA ARG A 140 12.94 -28.60 -0.22
C ARG A 140 13.89 -27.41 -0.21
N ALA A 141 13.51 -26.31 -0.88
CA ALA A 141 14.33 -25.13 -1.06
C ALA A 141 14.47 -24.28 0.20
N GLU A 142 13.43 -24.19 1.03
CA GLU A 142 13.40 -23.38 2.25
C GLU A 142 14.66 -23.52 3.14
N PRO A 143 15.06 -24.73 3.61
CA PRO A 143 16.28 -24.88 4.42
C PRO A 143 17.57 -24.60 3.64
N PHE A 144 17.61 -24.82 2.33
CA PHE A 144 18.78 -24.50 1.51
C PHE A 144 18.94 -22.99 1.35
N PHE A 145 17.85 -22.28 1.05
CA PHE A 145 17.85 -20.85 0.79
C PHE A 145 18.01 -20.02 2.08
N ASP A 146 17.52 -20.49 3.25
CA ASP A 146 17.84 -19.83 4.54
C ASP A 146 19.33 -19.93 4.87
N ASN A 147 19.95 -21.10 4.64
CA ASN A 147 21.38 -21.34 4.87
C ASN A 147 22.30 -20.45 4.01
N ILE A 148 21.79 -19.84 2.93
CA ILE A 148 22.50 -18.83 2.14
C ILE A 148 21.82 -17.45 2.19
N ASN A 149 21.00 -17.18 3.21
CA ASN A 149 20.36 -15.87 3.42
C ASN A 149 19.55 -15.33 2.21
N LEU A 150 19.06 -16.24 1.35
CA LEU A 150 18.35 -15.91 0.12
C LEU A 150 16.84 -15.74 0.33
N LEU A 151 16.27 -16.44 1.32
CA LEU A 151 14.87 -16.22 1.69
C LEU A 151 14.63 -14.76 2.06
N ALA A 152 13.43 -14.26 1.77
CA ALA A 152 12.98 -13.03 2.41
C ALA A 152 12.81 -13.25 3.94
N SER A 153 12.76 -12.17 4.73
CA SER A 153 12.67 -12.29 6.20
C SER A 153 11.42 -13.05 6.66
N GLU A 154 11.41 -13.58 7.89
CA GLU A 154 10.24 -14.24 8.51
C GLU A 154 8.95 -13.39 8.47
N ASN A 155 9.08 -12.06 8.31
CA ASN A 155 7.99 -11.10 8.25
C ASN A 155 7.63 -10.65 6.80
N ALA A 156 8.31 -11.17 5.78
CA ALA A 156 8.06 -10.84 4.38
C ALA A 156 6.94 -11.72 3.79
N ALA A 157 6.14 -11.15 2.90
CA ALA A 157 5.05 -11.86 2.21
C ALA A 157 5.50 -12.68 0.98
N SER A 158 6.82 -12.82 0.78
CA SER A 158 7.45 -13.41 -0.40
C SER A 158 8.39 -14.54 0.02
N PHE A 159 8.61 -15.55 -0.83
CA PHE A 159 9.61 -16.58 -0.55
C PHE A 159 11.03 -16.09 -0.85
N VAL A 160 11.27 -15.60 -2.07
CA VAL A 160 12.54 -14.99 -2.49
C VAL A 160 12.25 -13.69 -3.24
N CYS A 161 12.90 -12.61 -2.83
CA CYS A 161 12.81 -11.30 -3.47
C CYS A 161 14.08 -10.48 -3.16
N LYS A 162 15.13 -10.70 -3.95
CA LYS A 162 16.44 -10.04 -3.79
C LYS A 162 16.76 -9.26 -5.06
N THR A 163 16.87 -7.95 -4.98
CA THR A 163 17.21 -7.08 -6.11
C THR A 163 18.66 -6.61 -6.03
N GLY A 164 19.34 -6.47 -7.16
CA GLY A 164 20.71 -5.98 -7.26
C GLY A 164 21.74 -6.88 -6.58
N ALA A 165 21.55 -8.20 -6.62
CA ALA A 165 22.54 -9.15 -6.11
C ALA A 165 23.74 -9.18 -7.06
N ILE A 166 24.91 -8.77 -6.56
CA ILE A 166 26.16 -8.73 -7.32
C ILE A 166 26.96 -10.01 -7.03
N THR A 167 27.51 -10.65 -8.06
CA THR A 167 28.35 -11.85 -7.92
C THR A 167 29.68 -11.53 -7.23
N ARG A 168 30.31 -12.52 -6.59
CA ARG A 168 31.59 -12.39 -5.85
C ARG A 168 32.74 -11.81 -6.70
N ASP A 169 32.71 -12.03 -8.01
CA ASP A 169 33.66 -11.52 -8.99
C ASP A 169 33.28 -10.15 -9.59
N GLY A 170 32.11 -9.61 -9.23
CA GLY A 170 31.57 -8.34 -9.72
C GLY A 170 31.11 -8.34 -11.18
N THR A 171 31.11 -9.48 -11.88
CA THR A 171 30.82 -9.55 -13.32
C THR A 171 29.33 -9.54 -13.67
N ASN A 172 28.46 -9.89 -12.72
CA ASN A 172 27.01 -9.89 -12.91
C ASN A 172 26.30 -9.23 -11.73
N LYS A 173 25.20 -8.56 -12.03
CA LYS A 173 24.23 -8.01 -11.09
C LYS A 173 22.84 -8.42 -11.55
N VAL A 174 22.18 -9.20 -10.70
CA VAL A 174 20.91 -9.88 -11.02
C VAL A 174 19.86 -9.66 -9.95
N ASP A 175 18.61 -9.78 -10.35
CA ASP A 175 17.48 -9.90 -9.44
C ASP A 175 17.04 -11.38 -9.33
N LEU A 176 16.67 -11.80 -8.11
CA LEU A 176 16.28 -13.16 -7.77
C LEU A 176 14.86 -13.14 -7.20
N PHE A 177 13.93 -13.83 -7.86
CA PHE A 177 12.51 -13.84 -7.50
C PHE A 177 11.93 -15.25 -7.48
N CYS A 178 11.16 -15.58 -6.44
CA CYS A 178 10.33 -16.78 -6.39
C CYS A 178 9.19 -16.56 -5.39
N ASP A 179 7.97 -16.93 -5.78
CA ASP A 179 6.74 -16.77 -4.99
C ASP A 179 6.64 -15.39 -4.31
N THR A 180 6.47 -14.37 -5.13
CA THR A 180 6.53 -12.96 -4.72
C THR A 180 5.64 -12.12 -5.63
N GLY A 181 5.04 -11.05 -5.08
CA GLY A 181 4.19 -10.10 -5.82
C GLY A 181 4.95 -9.22 -6.81
N HIS A 182 5.59 -9.84 -7.80
CA HIS A 182 6.46 -9.20 -8.77
C HIS A 182 6.01 -9.50 -10.21
N PHE A 183 6.15 -8.50 -11.08
CA PHE A 183 5.75 -8.56 -12.48
C PHE A 183 6.96 -8.78 -13.39
N ILE A 184 6.96 -9.88 -14.14
CA ILE A 184 8.00 -10.18 -15.13
C ILE A 184 7.44 -9.89 -16.53
N TYR A 185 7.92 -8.80 -17.13
CA TYR A 185 7.55 -8.35 -18.48
C TYR A 185 8.33 -9.14 -19.54
N GLU A 186 7.70 -10.17 -20.09
CA GLU A 186 8.27 -10.96 -21.19
C GLU A 186 8.20 -10.21 -22.50
N TRP A 187 9.33 -10.08 -23.21
CA TRP A 187 9.36 -9.50 -24.55
C TRP A 187 9.18 -10.54 -25.66
N GLU A 188 9.77 -11.72 -25.46
CA GLU A 188 9.70 -12.84 -26.39
C GLU A 188 8.43 -13.70 -26.15
N PRO A 189 7.93 -14.42 -27.18
CA PRO A 189 6.77 -15.27 -27.03
C PRO A 189 6.98 -16.39 -26.00
N TRP A 190 6.12 -16.46 -24.99
CA TRP A 190 6.14 -17.55 -24.03
C TRP A 190 5.66 -18.86 -24.66
N ASP A 191 6.59 -19.77 -24.98
CA ASP A 191 6.25 -21.16 -25.32
C ASP A 191 5.73 -21.92 -24.08
N ASN A 192 4.43 -22.19 -24.04
CA ASN A 192 3.75 -22.88 -22.96
C ASN A 192 3.86 -24.43 -23.03
N THR A 193 4.54 -24.97 -24.04
CA THR A 193 4.81 -26.43 -24.16
C THR A 193 6.05 -26.87 -23.38
N ILE A 194 6.97 -25.94 -23.12
CA ILE A 194 8.17 -26.16 -22.32
C ILE A 194 7.81 -26.05 -20.84
N GLY A 195 7.85 -27.17 -20.11
CA GLY A 195 7.67 -27.23 -18.67
C GLY A 195 8.93 -26.89 -17.86
N LEU A 196 8.80 -26.90 -16.54
CA LEU A 196 9.93 -26.76 -15.60
C LEU A 196 10.26 -28.10 -14.94
N THR A 197 11.52 -28.28 -14.56
CA THR A 197 12.00 -29.43 -13.78
C THR A 197 12.55 -28.96 -12.43
N ASP A 198 12.67 -29.86 -11.45
CA ASP A 198 13.14 -29.50 -10.12
C ASP A 198 14.65 -29.24 -10.15
N LYS A 199 15.04 -27.96 -10.05
CA LYS A 199 16.43 -27.47 -10.00
C LYS A 199 16.87 -27.07 -8.60
N THR A 200 16.11 -27.41 -7.56
CA THR A 200 16.28 -26.86 -6.20
C THR A 200 17.71 -26.98 -5.68
N GLN A 201 18.37 -28.11 -5.93
CA GLN A 201 19.71 -28.41 -5.40
C GLN A 201 20.81 -27.69 -6.20
N GLU A 202 20.70 -27.72 -7.52
CA GLU A 202 21.63 -27.13 -8.48
C GLU A 202 21.60 -25.60 -8.39
N LEU A 203 20.40 -25.02 -8.30
CA LEU A 203 20.20 -23.58 -8.16
C LEU A 203 20.72 -23.08 -6.80
N TYR A 204 20.48 -23.82 -5.71
CA TYR A 204 21.09 -23.54 -4.41
C TYR A 204 22.62 -23.50 -4.50
N GLN A 205 23.23 -24.52 -5.11
CA GLN A 205 24.69 -24.63 -5.20
C GLN A 205 25.27 -23.51 -6.07
N LEU A 206 24.65 -23.20 -7.22
CA LEU A 206 25.05 -22.12 -8.10
C LEU A 206 25.00 -20.75 -7.39
N ILE A 207 23.92 -20.44 -6.67
CA ILE A 207 23.82 -19.16 -5.94
C ILE A 207 24.83 -19.11 -4.77
N LYS A 208 24.99 -20.21 -4.02
CA LYS A 208 25.95 -20.31 -2.92
C LYS A 208 27.39 -20.02 -3.36
N GLU A 209 27.81 -20.60 -4.49
CA GLU A 209 29.15 -20.45 -5.03
C GLU A 209 29.43 -19.03 -5.53
N ASN A 210 28.42 -18.34 -6.06
CA ASN A 210 28.62 -17.07 -6.79
C ASN A 210 28.21 -15.82 -6.00
N PHE A 211 27.55 -15.93 -4.85
CA PHE A 211 27.13 -14.77 -4.03
C PHE A 211 27.52 -14.90 -2.54
N ASP A 212 27.77 -13.77 -1.89
CA ASP A 212 27.81 -13.63 -0.43
C ASP A 212 26.60 -12.79 0.02
N LEU A 213 25.50 -13.48 0.32
CA LEU A 213 24.24 -12.83 0.68
C LEU A 213 24.16 -12.56 2.18
N SER A 214 23.90 -11.30 2.55
CA SER A 214 23.60 -10.89 3.92
C SER A 214 22.18 -11.27 4.34
N ARG A 215 22.02 -11.73 5.59
CA ARG A 215 20.72 -12.11 6.15
C ARG A 215 19.75 -10.92 6.15
N PRO A 216 18.51 -11.07 5.65
CA PRO A 216 17.48 -10.05 5.85
C PRO A 216 17.30 -9.82 7.35
N MET A 217 17.37 -8.57 7.81
CA MET A 217 17.28 -8.26 9.23
C MET A 217 15.95 -8.73 9.82
N SER A 218 16.00 -9.55 10.87
CA SER A 218 14.82 -10.01 11.61
C SER A 218 14.24 -8.87 12.44
N SER A 219 13.20 -8.21 11.93
CA SER A 219 12.48 -7.17 12.67
C SER A 219 11.74 -7.77 13.87
N GLY A 220 12.12 -7.33 15.08
CA GLY A 220 11.58 -7.85 16.34
C GLY A 220 10.06 -7.68 16.47
N LYS A 221 9.44 -8.61 17.19
CA LYS A 221 7.98 -8.76 17.39
C LYS A 221 7.24 -7.43 17.60
N GLY A 222 6.43 -7.03 16.63
CA GLY A 222 5.55 -5.86 16.73
C GLY A 222 4.45 -5.86 15.66
N LYS A 223 3.28 -6.43 15.98
CA LYS A 223 2.12 -6.53 15.09
C LYS A 223 1.68 -5.14 14.58
N ARG A 224 1.87 -4.85 13.29
CA ARG A 224 1.33 -3.65 12.63
C ARG A 224 0.65 -3.98 11.30
N THR A 225 -0.66 -3.79 11.26
CA THR A 225 -1.47 -3.72 10.04
C THR A 225 -1.65 -2.26 9.63
N SER A 226 -1.04 -1.83 8.51
CA SER A 226 -1.66 -0.95 7.49
C SER A 226 -0.63 -0.31 6.54
N GLY A 227 -0.85 -0.45 5.23
CA GLY A 227 -0.66 0.62 4.24
C GLY A 227 0.77 1.06 3.85
N LYS A 228 1.20 0.59 2.67
CA LYS A 228 2.32 1.08 1.82
C LYS A 228 3.75 0.94 2.36
N GLY A 229 4.51 0.02 1.75
CA GLY A 229 5.95 0.10 1.53
C GLY A 229 6.85 0.21 2.78
N GLY A 230 6.93 -0.86 3.58
CA GLY A 230 7.83 -0.89 4.74
C GLY A 230 9.24 -1.40 4.41
N LYS A 231 10.19 -0.49 4.17
CA LYS A 231 11.62 -0.76 4.40
C LYS A 231 11.83 -1.00 5.90
N SER A 232 12.70 -1.94 6.30
CA SER A 232 13.02 -2.15 7.72
C SER A 232 14.16 -1.21 8.15
N TYR A 233 13.84 -0.28 9.05
CA TYR A 233 14.78 0.71 9.58
C TYR A 233 15.77 0.06 10.56
N ALA A 234 17.07 0.22 10.32
CA ALA A 234 18.09 0.00 11.35
C ALA A 234 17.99 1.12 12.41
N MET A 235 18.25 0.82 13.68
CA MET A 235 18.54 1.88 14.65
C MET A 235 19.94 2.44 14.37
N LEU A 236 20.05 3.76 14.40
CA LEU A 236 21.32 4.47 14.25
C LEU A 236 22.20 4.18 15.47
N GLU A 237 23.44 3.74 15.24
CA GLU A 237 24.39 3.43 16.32
C GLU A 237 24.79 4.71 17.07
N GLU A 238 24.80 4.62 18.40
CA GLU A 238 25.17 5.73 19.26
C GLU A 238 26.69 5.81 19.41
N LEU A 239 27.32 6.70 18.63
CA LEU A 239 28.74 7.04 18.72
C LEU A 239 28.96 8.34 19.46
N SER A 240 30.08 8.46 20.17
CA SER A 240 30.48 9.69 20.83
C SER A 240 30.99 10.72 19.82
N GLU A 241 30.93 12.00 20.21
CA GLU A 241 31.42 13.13 19.40
C GLU A 241 32.88 12.95 18.96
N GLY A 242 33.74 12.44 19.84
CA GLY A 242 35.15 12.17 19.54
C GLY A 242 35.37 11.06 18.52
N GLU A 243 34.47 10.08 18.43
CA GLU A 243 34.52 8.99 17.43
C GLU A 243 33.96 9.45 16.07
N LEU A 244 33.03 10.41 16.07
CA LEU A 244 32.50 11.03 14.85
C LEU A 244 33.51 11.96 14.19
N LEU A 245 34.19 12.80 14.98
CA LEU A 245 35.24 13.69 14.46
C LEU A 245 36.39 12.92 13.78
N GLN A 246 36.68 11.68 14.21
CA GLN A 246 37.68 10.81 13.57
C GLN A 246 37.25 10.31 12.18
N GLN A 247 35.95 10.22 11.90
CA GLN A 247 35.38 9.77 10.62
C GLN A 247 35.15 10.92 9.61
N MET A 248 35.31 12.18 10.03
CA MET A 248 35.04 13.39 9.23
C MET A 248 36.29 13.97 8.55
N SER A 249 36.11 14.51 7.33
CA SER A 249 37.09 15.39 6.66
C SER A 249 37.25 16.75 7.38
N ALA A 250 38.16 17.61 6.91
CA ALA A 250 38.37 18.93 7.52
C ALA A 250 37.13 19.84 7.33
N GLU A 251 36.56 19.80 6.13
CA GLU A 251 35.38 20.55 5.68
C GLU A 251 34.14 20.07 6.44
N GLN A 252 33.98 18.75 6.57
CA GLN A 252 32.91 18.12 7.36
C GLN A 252 33.00 18.48 8.85
N ARG A 253 34.19 18.64 9.43
CA ARG A 253 34.36 19.10 10.82
C ARG A 253 33.94 20.55 11.00
N GLU A 254 34.20 21.42 10.02
CA GLU A 254 33.74 22.81 10.06
C GLU A 254 32.20 22.89 9.98
N VAL A 255 31.58 22.11 9.08
CA VAL A 255 30.12 22.00 9.02
C VAL A 255 29.53 21.41 10.31
N PHE A 256 30.17 20.40 10.90
CA PHE A 256 29.73 19.80 12.16
C PHE A 256 29.77 20.80 13.33
N ALA A 257 30.79 21.66 13.38
CA ALA A 257 30.86 22.75 14.35
C ALA A 257 29.76 23.81 14.15
N ASP A 258 29.42 24.17 12.90
CA ASP A 258 28.27 25.05 12.63
C ASP A 258 26.94 24.38 13.02
N LEU A 259 26.76 23.10 12.74
CA LEU A 259 25.57 22.32 13.11
C LEU A 259 25.32 22.32 14.63
N GLN A 260 26.38 22.20 15.45
CA GLN A 260 26.25 22.27 16.91
C GLN A 260 25.71 23.61 17.43
N THR A 261 25.81 24.70 16.64
CA THR A 261 25.20 26.00 17.00
C THR A 261 23.70 26.07 16.70
N LYS A 262 23.14 25.12 15.93
CA LYS A 262 21.73 25.08 15.54
C LYS A 262 20.93 24.23 16.52
N SER A 263 19.86 24.78 17.07
CA SER A 263 18.93 24.03 17.93
C SER A 263 18.20 22.93 17.13
N SER A 264 18.14 21.72 17.68
CA SER A 264 17.26 20.65 17.17
C SER A 264 15.80 20.81 17.59
N ASP A 265 15.50 21.69 18.55
CA ASP A 265 14.14 22.11 18.88
C ASP A 265 13.59 23.09 17.84
N CYS A 266 13.19 22.53 16.70
CA CYS A 266 12.65 23.24 15.55
C CYS A 266 11.40 22.52 15.00
N SER A 267 10.70 23.16 14.05
CA SER A 267 9.53 22.54 13.42
C SER A 267 9.91 21.29 12.62
N SER A 268 9.00 20.34 12.46
CA SER A 268 9.30 19.07 11.77
C SER A 268 9.77 19.24 10.32
N SER A 269 9.38 20.34 9.65
CA SER A 269 9.87 20.70 8.32
C SER A 269 11.32 21.21 8.35
N GLN A 270 11.68 22.07 9.30
CA GLN A 270 13.06 22.53 9.51
C GLN A 270 13.97 21.37 9.92
N TRP A 271 13.51 20.51 10.82
CA TRP A 271 14.23 19.31 11.25
C TRP A 271 14.50 18.34 10.10
N PHE A 272 13.52 18.15 9.19
CA PHE A 272 13.70 17.38 7.96
C PHE A 272 14.68 18.05 6.99
N SER A 273 14.59 19.38 6.81
CA SER A 273 15.46 20.14 5.90
C SER A 273 16.92 20.09 6.34
N ILE A 274 17.20 20.33 7.62
CA ILE A 274 18.57 20.23 8.18
C ILE A 274 19.09 18.80 8.04
N GLY A 275 18.21 17.79 8.16
CA GLY A 275 18.55 16.41 7.86
C GLY A 275 18.95 16.14 6.40
N ILE A 276 18.28 16.76 5.43
CA ILE A 276 18.69 16.70 4.00
C ILE A 276 20.06 17.37 3.80
N ASP A 277 20.30 18.53 4.42
CA ASP A 277 21.61 19.19 4.35
C ASP A 277 22.72 18.31 4.98
N ILE A 278 22.43 17.63 6.11
CA ILE A 278 23.35 16.66 6.74
C ILE A 278 23.62 15.46 5.82
N TYR A 279 22.62 14.98 5.08
CA TYR A 279 22.79 13.90 4.10
C TYR A 279 23.76 14.29 2.99
N HIS A 280 23.67 15.52 2.46
CA HIS A 280 24.56 15.98 1.39
C HIS A 280 26.01 16.19 1.87
N VAL A 281 26.21 16.62 3.11
CA VAL A 281 27.55 16.86 3.67
C VAL A 281 28.24 15.57 4.14
N PHE A 282 27.51 14.68 4.80
CA PHE A 282 28.07 13.52 5.50
C PHE A 282 27.67 12.16 4.88
N GLY A 283 26.84 12.15 3.83
CA GLY A 283 26.34 10.93 3.19
C GLY A 283 25.38 10.10 4.06
N ALA A 284 24.89 8.99 3.50
CA ALA A 284 23.86 8.16 4.15
C ALA A 284 24.30 7.54 5.49
N GLU A 285 25.57 7.13 5.61
CA GLU A 285 26.07 6.36 6.76
C GLU A 285 26.57 7.27 7.89
N LEU A 286 27.54 8.15 7.63
CA LEU A 286 28.06 9.08 8.63
C LEU A 286 27.03 10.16 8.97
N GLY A 287 26.25 10.63 7.99
CA GLY A 287 25.15 11.58 8.22
C GLY A 287 24.08 11.06 9.16
N GLY A 288 23.80 9.75 9.18
CA GLY A 288 22.83 9.18 10.11
C GLY A 288 23.29 9.29 11.55
N LYS A 289 24.56 9.00 11.80
CA LYS A 289 25.18 9.13 13.13
C LYS A 289 25.20 10.60 13.58
N VAL A 290 25.51 11.53 12.66
CA VAL A 290 25.48 13.00 12.90
C VAL A 290 24.06 13.52 13.17
N PHE A 291 23.08 13.13 12.36
CA PHE A 291 21.68 13.53 12.52
C PHE A 291 21.09 13.02 13.84
N PHE A 292 21.43 11.79 14.25
CA PHE A 292 21.04 11.24 15.54
C PHE A 292 21.61 12.04 16.71
N LEU A 293 22.92 12.33 16.69
CA LEU A 293 23.59 13.11 17.73
C LEU A 293 22.99 14.52 17.84
N TRP A 294 22.81 15.22 16.72
CA TRP A 294 22.24 16.56 16.68
C TRP A 294 20.78 16.60 17.15
N SER A 295 19.98 15.57 16.81
CA SER A 295 18.57 15.50 17.20
C SER A 295 18.36 15.17 18.69
N LYS A 296 19.31 14.47 19.32
CA LYS A 296 19.17 13.91 20.67
C LYS A 296 18.85 14.92 21.80
N PRO A 297 19.38 16.16 21.80
CA PRO A 297 19.06 17.15 22.84
C PRO A 297 17.63 17.71 22.81
N GLY A 298 16.89 17.50 21.71
CA GLY A 298 15.58 18.14 21.52
C GLY A 298 14.46 17.54 22.37
N HIS A 299 13.53 18.37 22.87
CA HIS A 299 12.44 17.96 23.77
C HIS A 299 11.44 16.99 23.13
N SER A 300 11.38 16.94 21.80
CA SER A 300 10.52 16.04 21.01
C SER A 300 11.25 14.79 20.50
N PHE A 301 12.51 14.58 20.89
CA PHE A 301 13.34 13.50 20.38
C PHE A 301 12.82 12.10 20.77
N GLN A 302 12.54 11.28 19.76
CA GLN A 302 12.30 9.84 19.90
C GLN A 302 13.28 9.08 18.99
N PRO A 303 14.14 8.17 19.50
CA PRO A 303 15.13 7.45 18.69
C PRO A 303 14.57 6.74 17.45
N GLN A 304 13.38 6.14 17.57
CA GLN A 304 12.66 5.52 16.46
C GLN A 304 12.15 6.54 15.44
N GLY A 305 11.70 7.71 15.89
CA GLY A 305 11.27 8.81 15.02
C GLY A 305 12.45 9.42 14.26
N CYS A 306 13.60 9.58 14.93
CA CYS A 306 14.85 10.01 14.30
C CYS A 306 15.33 9.00 13.23
N SER A 307 15.36 7.70 13.55
CA SER A 307 15.77 6.66 12.57
C SER A 307 14.80 6.55 11.37
N LEU A 308 13.50 6.67 11.62
CA LEU A 308 12.47 6.74 10.57
C LEU A 308 12.65 7.96 9.67
N THR A 309 12.89 9.12 10.25
CA THR A 309 13.12 10.36 9.51
C THR A 309 14.43 10.31 8.73
N TRP A 310 15.50 9.77 9.30
CA TRP A 310 16.78 9.64 8.61
C TRP A 310 16.69 8.75 7.35
N SER A 311 15.98 7.62 7.41
CA SER A 311 15.79 6.82 6.19
C SER A 311 14.83 7.47 5.20
N ASN A 312 13.85 8.27 5.63
CA ASN A 312 13.07 9.12 4.71
C ASN A 312 13.93 10.21 4.07
N ILE A 313 14.99 10.67 4.76
CA ILE A 313 16.03 11.55 4.24
C ILE A 313 16.92 10.80 3.25
N CYS A 314 17.45 9.61 3.55
CA CYS A 314 18.23 8.82 2.60
C CYS A 314 17.44 8.43 1.34
N ASP A 315 16.14 8.20 1.47
CA ASP A 315 15.25 7.90 0.34
C ASP A 315 14.98 9.10 -0.58
N ARG A 316 15.14 10.34 -0.08
CA ARG A 316 14.89 11.59 -0.83
C ARG A 316 16.17 12.35 -1.17
N GLY A 317 17.22 12.15 -0.40
CA GLY A 317 18.52 12.81 -0.48
C GLY A 317 19.10 12.83 -1.90
N PRO A 318 19.17 11.69 -2.61
CA PRO A 318 19.64 11.62 -4.00
C PRO A 318 18.86 12.51 -5.00
N ASP A 319 17.59 12.80 -4.73
CA ASP A 319 16.70 13.62 -5.55
C ASP A 319 16.54 15.06 -4.99
N THR A 320 17.48 15.53 -4.16
CA THR A 320 17.49 16.87 -3.56
C THR A 320 18.88 17.50 -3.64
N GLU A 321 18.99 18.78 -3.25
CA GLU A 321 20.25 19.53 -3.24
C GLU A 321 20.56 20.04 -1.81
N LEU A 322 21.82 20.41 -1.56
CA LEU A 322 22.27 21.06 -0.33
C LEU A 322 21.75 22.52 -0.31
N VAL A 323 20.75 22.80 0.53
CA VAL A 323 20.06 24.10 0.59
C VAL A 323 20.83 25.11 1.44
N ASN A 324 21.58 24.63 2.44
CA ASN A 324 22.41 25.48 3.28
C ASN A 324 23.64 26.01 2.53
N GLY A 325 23.50 27.22 1.96
CA GLY A 325 24.56 27.89 1.18
C GLY A 325 25.91 28.01 1.90
N ARG A 326 25.93 28.22 3.23
CA ARG A 326 27.19 28.25 4.00
C ARG A 326 27.89 26.89 3.97
N TRP A 327 27.15 25.80 4.10
CA TRP A 327 27.71 24.45 4.02
C TRP A 327 28.12 24.09 2.59
N ALA A 328 27.39 24.58 1.59
CA ALA A 328 27.78 24.45 0.19
C ALA A 328 29.12 25.15 -0.10
N ASP A 329 29.31 26.39 0.39
CA ASP A 329 30.59 27.11 0.26
C ASP A 329 31.75 26.36 0.94
N ILE A 330 31.54 25.82 2.16
CA ILE A 330 32.56 25.03 2.88
C ILE A 330 32.91 23.74 2.12
N MET A 331 31.91 23.02 1.59
CA MET A 331 32.12 21.77 0.84
C MET A 331 32.66 21.98 -0.58
N GLN A 332 32.68 23.23 -1.09
CA GLN A 332 33.23 23.61 -2.40
C GLN A 332 34.67 24.20 -2.32
N GLY A 333 35.36 24.01 -1.20
CA GLY A 333 36.65 24.62 -0.87
C GLY A 333 37.64 24.77 -2.04
N ASP A 334 38.13 26.01 -2.21
CA ASP A 334 39.27 26.41 -3.06
C ASP A 334 39.26 26.07 -4.57
N ASN A 335 38.08 25.91 -5.17
CA ASN A 335 37.94 25.93 -6.64
C ASN A 335 37.65 27.31 -7.26
N LYS A 336 37.69 28.41 -6.48
CA LYS A 336 37.60 29.80 -7.00
C LYS A 336 38.96 30.31 -7.51
N GLY A 337 39.55 29.55 -8.43
CA GLY A 337 40.73 29.91 -9.22
C GLY A 337 40.42 29.91 -10.71
N LYS A 338 40.02 31.09 -11.24
CA LYS A 338 39.34 31.34 -12.54
C LYS A 338 37.83 31.04 -12.47
N GLU A 339 36.94 31.87 -12.99
CA GLU A 339 37.12 33.10 -13.76
C GLU A 339 36.11 34.16 -13.29
N LEU A 340 36.57 35.41 -13.17
CA LEU A 340 35.71 36.57 -12.97
C LEU A 340 35.06 36.93 -14.31
N ASP A 341 33.78 37.30 -14.35
CA ASP A 341 33.47 38.75 -14.39
C ASP A 341 32.00 39.09 -14.06
N GLY A 342 31.77 40.32 -13.59
CA GLY A 342 30.48 41.04 -13.57
C GLY A 342 29.27 40.36 -12.88
N LEU A 343 29.10 40.42 -11.55
CA LEU A 343 28.38 41.51 -10.84
C LEU A 343 27.01 41.86 -11.46
N SER A 344 25.90 41.45 -10.83
CA SER A 344 25.11 42.23 -9.83
C SER A 344 24.24 43.34 -10.45
N LEU A 345 23.13 43.82 -9.90
CA LEU A 345 22.64 43.94 -8.52
C LEU A 345 21.08 43.85 -8.62
N HIS A 346 20.34 43.17 -7.74
CA HIS A 346 19.69 43.74 -6.53
C HIS A 346 18.85 45.03 -6.83
N GLU A 347 17.68 45.29 -6.23
CA GLU A 347 17.11 44.72 -5.01
C GLU A 347 15.58 44.92 -4.93
N ALA A 348 15.01 44.22 -3.95
CA ALA A 348 13.63 44.21 -3.48
C ALA A 348 12.99 45.57 -3.14
N LEU A 349 11.65 45.58 -2.95
CA LEU A 349 11.04 45.74 -1.61
C LEU A 349 9.51 45.61 -1.61
N GLU A 350 8.95 45.48 -0.41
CA GLU A 350 7.57 45.10 -0.08
C GLU A 350 6.55 46.25 -0.22
N ALA A 351 5.27 45.91 -0.43
CA ALA A 351 4.13 46.44 0.36
C ALA A 351 2.78 45.82 -0.07
N ALA A 352 1.91 45.54 0.90
CA ALA A 352 0.50 45.17 0.72
C ALA A 352 -0.40 46.23 1.45
N PRO A 353 -1.72 46.05 1.58
CA PRO A 353 -2.77 45.82 0.57
C PRO A 353 -3.91 46.87 0.66
N GLN A 354 -4.82 46.96 -0.34
CA GLN A 354 -6.15 47.60 -0.22
C GLN A 354 -7.18 46.91 -1.12
N VAL A 355 -8.45 46.86 -0.68
CA VAL A 355 -9.60 46.10 -1.25
C VAL A 355 -10.86 46.91 -0.91
N PRO A 356 -11.80 47.26 -1.83
CA PRO A 356 -12.90 46.32 -2.19
C PRO A 356 -13.70 46.53 -3.52
N LEU A 357 -14.50 45.50 -3.92
CA LEU A 357 -15.86 45.56 -4.55
C LEU A 357 -16.02 46.20 -5.98
N SER A 358 -16.97 45.83 -6.86
CA SER A 358 -17.97 44.73 -6.95
C SER A 358 -18.60 44.65 -8.37
N LEU A 359 -19.63 43.80 -8.55
CA LEU A 359 -20.58 43.62 -9.67
C LEU A 359 -20.14 42.57 -10.73
N GLU A 360 -20.79 41.39 -10.80
CA GLU A 360 -22.13 41.11 -11.39
C GLU A 360 -22.10 41.21 -12.93
N ASP A 361 -22.66 40.29 -13.72
CA ASP A 361 -23.33 39.01 -13.44
C ASP A 361 -23.30 38.20 -14.75
N ASP A 362 -23.45 36.87 -14.74
CA ASP A 362 -24.19 36.22 -15.84
C ASP A 362 -24.67 34.81 -15.46
N THR A 363 -25.99 34.64 -15.52
CA THR A 363 -26.68 33.42 -15.12
C THR A 363 -26.93 32.50 -16.31
N SER A 364 -26.72 31.20 -16.14
CA SER A 364 -27.53 30.22 -16.86
C SER A 364 -27.90 29.08 -15.93
N ALA A 365 -29.19 29.02 -15.57
CA ALA A 365 -29.72 28.02 -14.66
C ALA A 365 -30.21 26.80 -15.45
N THR A 366 -29.86 25.61 -14.96
CA THR A 366 -30.64 24.39 -15.18
C THR A 366 -31.28 23.98 -13.85
N LEU A 367 -32.57 23.68 -13.89
CA LEU A 367 -33.40 23.40 -12.72
C LEU A 367 -33.11 22.01 -12.15
N GLU A 368 -32.43 21.95 -11.01
CA GLU A 368 -32.55 20.82 -10.09
C GLU A 368 -33.57 21.17 -8.98
N GLU A 369 -34.31 20.16 -8.51
CA GLU A 369 -35.19 20.31 -7.35
C GLU A 369 -34.35 20.72 -6.13
N ALA A 370 -34.70 21.84 -5.50
CA ALA A 370 -34.04 22.32 -4.29
C ALA A 370 -34.28 21.36 -3.12
N ALA A 371 -33.43 20.33 -3.01
CA ALA A 371 -33.45 19.38 -1.92
C ALA A 371 -33.11 20.10 -0.62
N ALA A 372 -34.13 20.30 0.24
CA ALA A 372 -33.99 20.97 1.53
C ALA A 372 -32.73 20.52 2.28
N GLU A 373 -32.00 21.47 2.87
CA GLU A 373 -30.75 21.19 3.58
C GLU A 373 -30.95 20.11 4.65
N PRO A 374 -29.97 19.23 4.91
CA PRO A 374 -30.14 18.18 5.90
C PRO A 374 -30.26 18.82 7.29
N THR A 375 -31.29 18.43 8.03
CA THR A 375 -31.45 18.76 9.44
C THR A 375 -31.29 17.52 10.29
N PHE A 376 -30.82 17.71 11.52
CA PHE A 376 -30.83 16.71 12.58
C PHE A 376 -31.30 17.41 13.86
N ARG A 377 -32.46 16.98 14.38
CA ARG A 377 -33.17 17.64 15.49
C ARG A 377 -33.42 19.13 15.24
N ASP A 378 -34.07 19.42 14.11
CA ASP A 378 -34.44 20.76 13.63
C ASP A 378 -33.27 21.75 13.43
N LEU A 379 -32.02 21.27 13.52
CA LEU A 379 -30.80 22.07 13.36
C LEU A 379 -30.04 21.62 12.11
N PRO A 380 -29.44 22.54 11.32
CA PRO A 380 -28.67 22.18 10.13
C PRO A 380 -27.51 21.24 10.44
N ILE A 381 -27.32 20.22 9.59
CA ILE A 381 -26.23 19.26 9.69
C ILE A 381 -25.61 18.99 8.30
N ALA A 382 -24.28 19.00 8.23
CA ALA A 382 -23.54 18.74 7.00
C ALA A 382 -22.21 18.02 7.26
N TRP A 383 -21.68 17.37 6.23
CA TRP A 383 -20.28 16.96 6.19
C TRP A 383 -19.40 18.13 5.75
N GLU A 384 -18.25 18.29 6.39
CA GLU A 384 -17.19 19.20 5.97
C GLU A 384 -15.92 18.37 5.70
N ASN A 385 -15.56 18.29 4.42
CA ASN A 385 -14.42 17.53 3.93
C ASN A 385 -13.22 18.45 3.71
N VAL A 386 -12.36 18.58 4.72
CA VAL A 386 -11.17 19.45 4.63
C VAL A 386 -10.00 18.65 4.11
N THR A 387 -9.70 18.82 2.81
CA THR A 387 -8.49 18.26 2.19
C THR A 387 -7.29 19.16 2.47
N THR A 388 -6.34 18.65 3.25
CA THR A 388 -5.03 19.27 3.41
C THR A 388 -4.00 18.58 2.53
N GLU A 389 -3.16 19.35 1.84
CA GLU A 389 -2.02 18.82 1.10
C GLU A 389 -0.76 18.87 1.96
N GLU A 390 -0.35 17.70 2.46
CA GLU A 390 0.92 17.52 3.16
C GLU A 390 1.80 16.57 2.34
N ASN A 391 3.01 17.00 1.98
CA ASN A 391 4.01 16.16 1.31
C ASN A 391 3.50 15.44 0.05
N GLY A 392 2.72 16.13 -0.80
CA GLY A 392 2.16 15.57 -2.04
C GLY A 392 1.11 14.47 -1.82
N LYS A 393 0.54 14.36 -0.62
CA LYS A 393 -0.60 13.48 -0.31
C LYS A 393 -1.75 14.32 0.21
N GLN A 394 -2.83 14.37 -0.57
CA GLN A 394 -4.12 14.87 -0.11
C GLN A 394 -4.61 14.02 1.06
N ARG A 395 -4.89 14.67 2.19
CA ARG A 395 -5.53 14.09 3.37
C ARG A 395 -6.85 14.80 3.60
N THR A 396 -7.94 14.15 3.23
CA THR A 396 -9.29 14.63 3.54
C THR A 396 -9.66 14.25 4.97
N GLY A 397 -9.73 15.25 5.84
CA GLY A 397 -10.32 15.12 7.16
C GLY A 397 -11.83 15.31 7.04
N HIS A 398 -12.60 14.29 7.43
CA HIS A 398 -14.07 14.32 7.42
C HIS A 398 -14.61 14.78 8.77
N TRP A 399 -15.36 15.88 8.79
CA TRP A 399 -15.94 16.49 9.99
C TRP A 399 -17.46 16.57 9.85
N ILE A 400 -18.16 16.53 10.98
CA ILE A 400 -19.60 16.80 11.03
C ILE A 400 -19.77 18.22 11.57
N VAL A 401 -20.40 19.07 10.78
CA VAL A 401 -20.81 20.42 11.18
C VAL A 401 -22.29 20.33 11.54
N TRP A 402 -22.61 20.53 12.82
CA TRP A 402 -23.98 20.54 13.33
C TRP A 402 -24.19 21.76 14.20
N ASN A 403 -25.25 22.54 13.92
CA ASN A 403 -25.54 23.79 14.64
C ASN A 403 -24.32 24.73 14.74
N GLY A 404 -23.59 24.90 13.63
CA GLY A 404 -22.34 25.69 13.55
C GLY A 404 -21.11 25.08 14.23
N ASN A 405 -21.26 23.99 14.99
CA ASN A 405 -20.15 23.33 15.66
C ASN A 405 -19.54 22.25 14.77
N ARG A 406 -18.28 22.44 14.39
CA ARG A 406 -17.46 21.43 13.71
C ARG A 406 -16.90 20.43 14.73
N SER A 407 -17.13 19.14 14.49
CA SER A 407 -16.72 18.06 15.40
C SER A 407 -16.34 16.79 14.65
N LYS A 408 -15.53 15.93 15.26
CA LYS A 408 -15.33 14.56 14.77
C LYS A 408 -16.53 13.69 15.11
N ARG A 409 -16.72 12.59 14.39
CA ARG A 409 -17.86 11.67 14.59
C ARG A 409 -18.12 11.28 16.06
N GLU A 410 -17.09 10.96 16.84
CA GLU A 410 -17.26 10.62 18.27
C GLU A 410 -17.70 11.82 19.12
N GLU A 411 -17.13 13.00 18.88
CA GLU A 411 -17.50 14.25 19.56
C GLU A 411 -18.93 14.68 19.20
N PHE A 412 -19.33 14.52 17.93
CA PHE A 412 -20.71 14.74 17.49
C PHE A 412 -21.71 13.88 18.28
N PHE A 413 -21.47 12.57 18.39
CA PHE A 413 -22.36 11.69 19.15
C PHE A 413 -22.36 12.01 20.67
N MET A 414 -21.24 12.46 21.24
CA MET A 414 -21.21 12.98 22.61
C MET A 414 -22.07 14.24 22.79
N LEU A 415 -22.06 15.15 21.82
CA LEU A 415 -22.85 16.40 21.86
C LEU A 415 -24.34 16.15 21.59
N ALA A 416 -24.67 15.24 20.67
CA ALA A 416 -26.05 14.91 20.31
C ALA A 416 -26.76 14.04 21.38
N PHE A 417 -26.02 13.21 22.12
CA PHE A 417 -26.58 12.25 23.08
C PHE A 417 -25.86 12.30 24.45
N PRO A 418 -25.78 13.46 25.13
CA PRO A 418 -24.86 13.68 26.26
C PRO A 418 -25.04 12.71 27.43
N ASP A 419 -26.27 12.34 27.77
CA ASP A 419 -26.58 11.45 28.91
C ASP A 419 -26.73 9.96 28.51
N GLN A 420 -26.70 9.66 27.21
CA GLN A 420 -26.91 8.31 26.66
C GLN A 420 -25.64 7.74 26.00
N TYR A 421 -24.77 8.59 25.46
CA TYR A 421 -23.61 8.17 24.65
C TYR A 421 -22.56 7.40 25.46
N ASN A 422 -22.21 6.21 24.98
CA ASN A 422 -21.17 5.34 25.53
C ASN A 422 -21.33 5.12 27.05
N LYS A 423 -22.58 5.07 27.51
CA LYS A 423 -22.97 4.84 28.90
C LYS A 423 -22.55 3.46 29.37
N VAL A 424 -22.63 2.44 28.50
CA VAL A 424 -22.15 1.09 28.77
C VAL A 424 -20.72 0.92 28.25
N LYS A 425 -19.74 1.36 29.06
CA LYS A 425 -18.29 1.26 28.78
C LYS A 425 -17.76 -0.17 28.90
N LYS A 426 -18.26 -1.07 28.04
CA LYS A 426 -17.86 -2.50 27.96
C LYS A 426 -17.35 -2.82 26.56
N ARG A 427 -16.43 -3.79 26.49
CA ARG A 427 -15.91 -4.34 25.23
C ARG A 427 -16.04 -5.84 25.27
N VAL A 428 -16.41 -6.44 24.14
CA VAL A 428 -16.40 -7.91 23.99
C VAL A 428 -14.95 -8.38 23.84
N LYS A 429 -14.58 -9.39 24.61
CA LYS A 429 -13.30 -10.11 24.47
C LYS A 429 -13.62 -11.57 24.21
N PHE A 430 -13.33 -12.04 23.00
CA PHE A 430 -13.41 -13.45 22.65
C PHE A 430 -12.22 -14.20 23.28
N LEU A 431 -12.44 -15.44 23.73
CA LEU A 431 -11.48 -16.25 24.47
C LEU A 431 -11.44 -17.69 23.93
N GLY A 432 -10.29 -18.34 24.00
CA GLY A 432 -10.10 -19.70 23.48
C GLY A 432 -10.48 -19.79 22.00
N GLN A 433 -11.10 -20.92 21.61
CA GLN A 433 -11.53 -21.19 20.23
C GLN A 433 -12.41 -20.07 19.63
N ALA A 434 -13.22 -19.38 20.44
CA ALA A 434 -14.04 -18.27 19.96
C ALA A 434 -13.22 -17.06 19.50
N ALA A 435 -11.98 -16.89 19.97
CA ALA A 435 -11.08 -15.83 19.51
C ALA A 435 -10.58 -16.08 18.08
N ASP A 436 -10.41 -17.35 17.70
CA ASP A 436 -10.02 -17.76 16.35
C ASP A 436 -11.24 -17.85 15.42
N ASP A 437 -12.37 -18.36 15.91
CA ASP A 437 -13.59 -18.53 15.13
C ASP A 437 -14.14 -17.19 14.60
N VAL A 438 -14.06 -16.11 15.39
CA VAL A 438 -14.49 -14.78 14.92
C VAL A 438 -13.59 -14.23 13.81
N LEU A 439 -12.35 -14.71 13.64
CA LEU A 439 -11.48 -14.32 12.53
C LEU A 439 -11.96 -14.87 11.18
N ARG A 440 -12.99 -15.72 11.15
CA ARG A 440 -13.73 -16.11 9.93
C ARG A 440 -14.78 -15.07 9.49
N LEU A 441 -14.98 -14.00 10.26
CA LEU A 441 -15.86 -12.88 9.92
C LEU A 441 -15.04 -11.65 9.52
N THR A 442 -15.56 -10.80 8.63
CA THR A 442 -14.94 -9.52 8.25
C THR A 442 -14.88 -8.53 9.41
N GLY A 443 -14.06 -7.48 9.31
CA GLY A 443 -13.96 -6.44 10.35
C GLY A 443 -15.31 -5.78 10.68
N GLY A 444 -16.13 -5.51 9.66
CA GLY A 444 -17.49 -4.99 9.83
C GLY A 444 -18.42 -6.00 10.52
N GLN A 445 -18.42 -7.27 10.06
CA GLN A 445 -19.24 -8.33 10.67
C GLN A 445 -18.85 -8.63 12.12
N ARG A 446 -17.56 -8.67 12.46
CA ARG A 446 -17.09 -8.80 13.85
C ARG A 446 -17.54 -7.62 14.70
N THR A 447 -17.46 -6.42 14.16
CA THR A 447 -17.91 -5.21 14.86
C THR A 447 -19.42 -5.29 15.13
N LYS A 448 -20.24 -5.62 14.12
CA LYS A 448 -21.68 -5.89 14.27
C LYS A 448 -21.99 -6.94 15.33
N LEU A 449 -21.27 -8.08 15.30
CA LEU A 449 -21.38 -9.15 16.29
C LEU A 449 -21.09 -8.66 17.72
N MET A 450 -20.08 -7.81 17.91
CA MET A 450 -19.79 -7.23 19.23
C MET A 450 -20.93 -6.35 19.74
N TYR A 451 -21.51 -5.49 18.90
CA TYR A 451 -22.68 -4.70 19.27
C TYR A 451 -23.92 -5.57 19.53
N GLU A 452 -24.12 -6.68 18.81
CA GLU A 452 -25.24 -7.61 19.05
C GLU A 452 -25.09 -8.37 20.37
N ILE A 453 -23.88 -8.86 20.70
CA ILE A 453 -23.57 -9.48 22.01
C ILE A 453 -23.81 -8.49 23.16
N LEU A 454 -23.40 -7.23 22.99
CA LEU A 454 -23.58 -6.20 24.01
C LEU A 454 -25.06 -5.77 24.14
N ALA A 455 -25.77 -5.57 23.03
CA ALA A 455 -27.20 -5.25 23.02
C ALA A 455 -28.03 -6.33 23.71
N TRP A 456 -27.76 -7.62 23.41
CA TRP A 456 -28.43 -8.74 24.08
C TRP A 456 -28.15 -8.77 25.58
N LYS A 457 -26.93 -8.46 26.02
CA LYS A 457 -26.52 -8.56 27.43
C LYS A 457 -26.89 -7.35 28.30
N TYR A 458 -26.91 -6.15 27.73
CA TYR A 458 -27.02 -4.89 28.48
C TYR A 458 -28.23 -4.05 28.08
N GLY A 459 -29.01 -4.47 27.09
CA GLY A 459 -30.07 -3.64 26.50
C GLY A 459 -29.52 -2.55 25.59
N LEU A 460 -30.40 -1.64 25.20
CA LEU A 460 -30.10 -0.47 24.36
C LEU A 460 -30.82 0.75 24.96
N GLU A 461 -30.19 1.92 24.87
CA GLU A 461 -30.87 3.20 25.10
C GLU A 461 -31.87 3.47 23.97
N GLU A 462 -33.01 4.06 24.31
CA GLU A 462 -34.00 4.53 23.34
C GLU A 462 -33.48 5.79 22.63
N VAL A 463 -33.68 5.82 21.31
CA VAL A 463 -33.29 6.92 20.40
C VAL A 463 -34.47 7.16 19.47
N ASP A 464 -34.62 8.38 18.96
CA ASP A 464 -35.69 8.68 18.00
C ASP A 464 -35.45 7.94 16.68
N GLU A 465 -36.51 7.43 16.05
CA GLU A 465 -36.43 6.87 14.71
C GLU A 465 -36.08 7.95 13.69
N GLN A 466 -36.55 9.18 13.91
CA GLN A 466 -36.27 10.35 13.07
C GLN A 466 -34.78 10.72 13.11
N ASP A 467 -34.13 10.68 14.29
CA ASP A 467 -32.67 10.85 14.42
C ASP A 467 -31.92 9.86 13.51
N SER A 468 -32.40 8.61 13.41
CA SER A 468 -31.77 7.59 12.57
C SER A 468 -31.99 7.85 11.09
N LEU A 469 -33.19 8.30 10.70
CA LEU A 469 -33.51 8.65 9.30
C LEU A 469 -32.71 9.87 8.81
N ASP A 470 -32.54 10.88 9.66
CA ASP A 470 -31.81 12.10 9.33
C ASP A 470 -30.30 11.84 9.18
N LEU A 471 -29.71 11.03 10.05
CA LEU A 471 -28.32 10.60 9.91
C LEU A 471 -28.09 9.69 8.69
N ILE A 472 -29.06 8.85 8.33
CA ILE A 472 -29.02 8.06 7.08
C ILE A 472 -29.04 9.00 5.86
N ARG A 473 -29.95 9.98 5.82
CA ARG A 473 -30.03 10.98 4.75
C ARG A 473 -28.75 11.80 4.62
N LEU A 474 -28.17 12.23 5.74
CA LEU A 474 -26.88 12.94 5.77
C LEU A 474 -25.76 12.11 5.14
N CYS A 475 -25.68 10.82 5.44
CA CYS A 475 -24.64 9.96 4.85
C CYS A 475 -24.93 9.61 3.38
N GLN A 476 -26.19 9.46 2.98
CA GLN A 476 -26.57 9.13 1.59
C GLN A 476 -26.31 10.26 0.57
N ARG A 477 -26.26 11.52 1.02
CA ARG A 477 -25.95 12.69 0.17
C ARG A 477 -24.46 12.86 -0.14
N GLU A 478 -23.60 12.08 0.50
CA GLU A 478 -22.15 12.23 0.45
C GLU A 478 -21.54 11.03 -0.29
N GLU A 479 -20.96 11.26 -1.46
CA GLU A 479 -20.55 10.17 -2.36
C GLU A 479 -19.07 9.72 -2.18
N ASP A 480 -18.22 10.56 -1.58
CA ASP A 480 -16.76 10.35 -1.50
C ASP A 480 -16.20 10.33 -0.06
N ASN A 481 -17.01 9.92 0.93
CA ASN A 481 -16.64 9.94 2.35
C ASN A 481 -16.73 8.57 3.02
N LYS A 482 -15.57 7.93 3.21
CA LYS A 482 -15.45 6.62 3.88
C LYS A 482 -15.91 6.62 5.34
N THR A 483 -16.01 7.79 5.98
CA THR A 483 -16.54 7.94 7.34
C THR A 483 -18.07 7.95 7.35
N ALA A 484 -18.67 8.51 6.29
CA ALA A 484 -20.09 8.41 6.00
C ALA A 484 -20.48 6.97 5.63
N ASP A 485 -19.70 6.28 4.77
CA ASP A 485 -19.94 4.86 4.43
C ASP A 485 -19.95 3.93 5.67
N ASP A 486 -18.91 4.03 6.52
CA ASP A 486 -18.83 3.23 7.76
C ASP A 486 -19.95 3.60 8.75
N LEU A 487 -20.44 4.85 8.76
CA LEU A 487 -21.57 5.24 9.59
C LEU A 487 -22.91 4.72 9.02
N LEU A 488 -23.15 4.91 7.72
CA LEU A 488 -24.35 4.44 7.00
C LEU A 488 -24.51 2.92 7.12
N SER A 489 -23.42 2.17 6.93
CA SER A 489 -23.41 0.71 7.11
C SER A 489 -23.86 0.28 8.52
N ARG A 490 -23.49 1.05 9.56
CA ARG A 490 -23.88 0.79 10.96
C ARG A 490 -25.30 1.21 11.26
N LEU A 491 -25.77 2.33 10.69
CA LEU A 491 -27.15 2.80 10.84
C LEU A 491 -28.15 1.83 10.21
N HIS A 492 -27.78 1.17 9.10
CA HIS A 492 -28.58 0.10 8.48
C HIS A 492 -28.59 -1.24 9.26
N TRP A 493 -27.89 -1.37 10.38
CA TRP A 493 -28.07 -2.55 11.24
C TRP A 493 -29.40 -2.47 12.02
N PRO A 494 -30.02 -3.60 12.38
CA PRO A 494 -31.16 -3.59 13.30
C PRO A 494 -30.79 -2.87 14.60
N ASN A 495 -31.54 -1.82 14.94
CA ASN A 495 -31.29 -0.89 16.05
C ASN A 495 -29.88 -0.26 16.00
N GLY A 496 -29.43 0.10 14.80
CA GLY A 496 -28.09 0.62 14.50
C GLY A 496 -27.74 1.86 15.31
N LEU A 497 -28.56 2.91 15.24
CA LEU A 497 -28.35 4.14 16.01
C LEU A 497 -28.30 3.87 17.52
N SER A 498 -29.26 3.12 18.07
CA SER A 498 -29.32 2.76 19.49
C SER A 498 -28.04 2.05 19.96
N LYS A 499 -27.48 1.15 19.13
CA LYS A 499 -26.20 0.47 19.40
C LYS A 499 -25.02 1.44 19.44
N LEU A 500 -24.96 2.39 18.51
CA LEU A 500 -23.90 3.41 18.44
C LEU A 500 -23.96 4.38 19.61
N VAL A 501 -25.17 4.79 20.02
CA VAL A 501 -25.37 5.64 21.19
C VAL A 501 -24.99 4.87 22.46
N THR A 502 -25.59 3.71 22.73
CA THR A 502 -25.39 2.95 23.99
C THR A 502 -23.93 2.58 24.27
N PHE A 503 -23.19 2.15 23.23
CA PHE A 503 -21.85 1.55 23.37
C PHE A 503 -20.70 2.37 22.73
N GLY A 504 -21.01 3.53 22.14
CA GLY A 504 -20.07 4.42 21.48
C GLY A 504 -19.65 3.97 20.06
N VAL A 505 -19.30 4.92 19.18
CA VAL A 505 -18.95 4.62 17.77
C VAL A 505 -17.55 3.99 17.58
N GLY A 506 -16.66 4.14 18.57
CA GLY A 506 -15.25 3.73 18.52
C GLY A 506 -14.98 2.23 18.61
N MET A 507 -16.01 1.38 18.63
CA MET A 507 -15.83 -0.07 18.72
C MET A 507 -15.31 -0.65 17.39
N LYS A 508 -14.19 -1.38 17.48
CA LYS A 508 -13.53 -2.02 16.34
C LYS A 508 -12.67 -3.19 16.82
N LEU A 509 -12.66 -4.29 16.07
CA LEU A 509 -11.77 -5.43 16.32
C LEU A 509 -10.93 -5.71 15.06
N ASP A 510 -9.73 -5.13 15.04
CA ASP A 510 -8.83 -5.17 13.89
C ASP A 510 -8.00 -6.46 13.83
N ALA A 511 -8.25 -7.22 12.77
CA ALA A 511 -7.53 -8.41 12.35
C ALA A 511 -7.88 -8.71 10.89
N ALA A 512 -7.00 -9.36 10.13
CA ALA A 512 -7.39 -9.91 8.83
C ALA A 512 -8.47 -10.98 9.03
N ALA A 513 -9.49 -11.00 8.17
CA ALA A 513 -10.39 -12.14 8.09
C ALA A 513 -9.68 -13.26 7.33
N GLN A 514 -9.67 -14.48 7.86
CA GLN A 514 -8.99 -15.62 7.24
C GLN A 514 -9.84 -16.26 6.13
N GLN A 515 -11.16 -16.12 6.22
CA GLN A 515 -12.16 -16.60 5.27
C GLN A 515 -13.38 -15.66 5.35
N THR A 516 -14.31 -15.74 4.39
CA THR A 516 -15.56 -14.95 4.42
C THR A 516 -16.71 -15.84 4.85
N TRP A 517 -17.17 -15.70 6.09
CA TRP A 517 -18.34 -16.38 6.62
C TRP A 517 -19.45 -15.37 6.97
N CYS A 518 -20.70 -15.84 7.02
CA CYS A 518 -21.77 -15.13 7.70
C CYS A 518 -22.01 -15.79 9.07
N TYR A 519 -22.87 -15.19 9.89
CA TYR A 519 -23.42 -15.85 11.06
C TYR A 519 -24.93 -15.68 11.11
N SER A 520 -25.62 -16.66 11.68
CA SER A 520 -27.01 -16.56 12.13
C SER A 520 -27.03 -16.38 13.65
N VAL A 521 -28.10 -15.77 14.17
CA VAL A 521 -28.32 -15.61 15.62
C VAL A 521 -29.62 -16.29 15.98
N ASP A 522 -29.57 -17.14 17.00
CA ASP A 522 -30.73 -17.73 17.65
C ASP A 522 -30.80 -17.19 19.08
N TYR A 523 -31.86 -16.44 19.38
CA TYR A 523 -32.07 -15.81 20.70
C TYR A 523 -32.96 -16.71 21.54
N GLN A 524 -32.37 -17.37 22.53
CA GLN A 524 -33.05 -18.20 23.52
C GLN A 524 -33.21 -17.41 24.83
N GLU A 525 -34.09 -17.88 25.71
CA GLU A 525 -34.45 -17.19 26.96
C GLU A 525 -33.24 -16.95 27.89
N ASP A 526 -32.26 -17.85 27.89
CA ASP A 526 -31.06 -17.79 28.73
C ASP A 526 -29.77 -17.37 27.99
N LYS A 527 -29.75 -17.42 26.65
CA LYS A 527 -28.54 -17.23 25.83
C LYS A 527 -28.82 -16.81 24.39
N ALA A 528 -27.90 -16.07 23.78
CA ALA A 528 -27.84 -15.90 22.33
C ALA A 528 -26.80 -16.85 21.72
N LEU A 529 -27.23 -17.71 20.79
CA LEU A 529 -26.36 -18.63 20.05
C LEU A 529 -26.02 -18.04 18.68
N PHE A 530 -24.73 -17.76 18.46
CA PHE A 530 -24.22 -17.24 17.20
C PHE A 530 -23.57 -18.39 16.42
N THR A 531 -24.15 -18.77 15.28
CA THR A 531 -23.67 -19.91 14.47
C THR A 531 -23.08 -19.44 13.15
N GLY A 532 -21.80 -19.75 12.92
CA GLY A 532 -21.13 -19.48 11.65
C GLY A 532 -21.73 -20.28 10.51
N SER A 533 -22.02 -19.61 9.39
CA SER A 533 -22.52 -20.20 8.15
C SER A 533 -21.51 -20.01 7.02
N PRO A 534 -21.09 -21.08 6.33
CA PRO A 534 -20.17 -20.96 5.21
C PRO A 534 -20.87 -20.24 4.04
N MET A 535 -20.18 -19.27 3.44
CA MET A 535 -20.65 -18.54 2.26
C MET A 535 -20.32 -19.30 0.98
N THR A 536 -20.88 -20.50 0.81
CA THR A 536 -20.76 -21.21 -0.46
C THR A 536 -21.65 -20.55 -1.52
N TRP A 537 -21.24 -20.64 -2.79
CA TRP A 537 -21.96 -20.01 -3.90
C TRP A 537 -23.42 -20.47 -3.97
N GLU A 538 -23.67 -21.75 -3.68
CA GLU A 538 -24.99 -22.37 -3.74
C GLU A 538 -25.98 -21.78 -2.74
N ARG A 539 -25.50 -21.32 -1.58
CA ARG A 539 -26.31 -20.61 -0.57
C ARG A 539 -26.52 -19.15 -0.92
N TRP A 540 -25.50 -18.49 -1.48
CA TRP A 540 -25.56 -17.06 -1.77
C TRP A 540 -26.34 -16.74 -3.05
N GLN A 541 -26.21 -17.55 -4.10
CA GLN A 541 -26.90 -17.32 -5.38
C GLN A 541 -28.41 -17.19 -5.19
N VAL A 542 -29.03 -18.00 -4.32
CA VAL A 542 -30.49 -17.97 -4.07
C VAL A 542 -30.91 -16.61 -3.50
N LYS A 543 -30.20 -16.13 -2.46
CA LYS A 543 -30.52 -14.84 -1.83
C LYS A 543 -30.20 -13.65 -2.73
N LEU A 544 -29.14 -13.75 -3.54
CA LEU A 544 -28.74 -12.71 -4.47
C LEU A 544 -29.74 -12.62 -5.65
N ILE A 545 -30.20 -13.75 -6.19
CA ILE A 545 -31.29 -13.82 -7.17
C ILE A 545 -32.61 -13.26 -6.58
N GLU A 546 -33.00 -13.65 -5.36
CA GLU A 546 -34.18 -13.07 -4.67
C GLU A 546 -34.11 -11.54 -4.53
N VAL A 547 -32.92 -10.95 -4.38
CA VAL A 547 -32.74 -9.49 -4.33
C VAL A 547 -32.80 -8.91 -5.74
N LEU A 548 -32.06 -9.45 -6.70
CA LEU A 548 -32.06 -9.00 -8.10
C LEU A 548 -33.47 -9.04 -8.72
N ASP A 549 -34.26 -10.07 -8.46
CA ASP A 549 -35.63 -10.19 -8.99
C ASP A 549 -36.60 -9.21 -8.33
N ARG A 550 -36.41 -8.87 -7.04
CA ARG A 550 -37.13 -7.76 -6.41
C ARG A 550 -36.73 -6.40 -7.00
N CYS A 551 -35.44 -6.16 -7.25
CA CYS A 551 -34.97 -4.94 -7.90
C CYS A 551 -35.51 -4.80 -9.33
N ARG A 552 -35.56 -5.90 -10.10
CA ARG A 552 -36.19 -5.97 -11.43
C ARG A 552 -37.68 -5.66 -11.39
N ALA A 553 -38.42 -6.22 -10.43
CA ALA A 553 -39.84 -5.93 -10.23
C ALA A 553 -40.11 -4.44 -9.93
N CYS A 554 -39.22 -3.79 -9.17
CA CYS A 554 -39.34 -2.38 -8.78
C CYS A 554 -38.73 -1.37 -9.78
N ARG A 555 -38.15 -1.82 -10.91
CA ARG A 555 -37.52 -0.96 -11.95
C ARG A 555 -36.44 0.02 -11.45
N TYR A 556 -35.67 -0.34 -10.42
CA TYR A 556 -34.51 0.47 -10.02
C TYR A 556 -33.40 0.42 -11.08
N SER A 557 -32.65 1.52 -11.27
CA SER A 557 -31.48 1.51 -12.15
C SER A 557 -30.36 0.67 -11.55
N TYR A 558 -29.59 -0.02 -12.39
CA TYR A 558 -28.45 -0.83 -11.94
C TYR A 558 -27.42 -0.03 -11.11
N SER A 559 -27.29 1.29 -11.33
CA SER A 559 -26.44 2.16 -10.50
C SER A 559 -26.94 2.34 -9.06
N LYS A 560 -28.26 2.27 -8.82
CA LYS A 560 -28.88 2.30 -7.49
C LYS A 560 -28.99 0.92 -6.82
N MET A 561 -28.47 -0.13 -7.46
CA MET A 561 -28.49 -1.51 -6.93
C MET A 561 -27.21 -1.91 -6.19
N TRP A 562 -26.15 -1.10 -6.28
CA TRP A 562 -24.82 -1.38 -5.70
C TRP A 562 -24.34 -0.35 -4.66
N LYS A 563 -25.12 0.70 -4.42
CA LYS A 563 -25.07 1.53 -3.19
C LYS A 563 -26.05 0.93 -2.17
#